data_AF-A0A8B9DTH3-F1
#
_entry.id   AF-A0A8B9DTH3-F1
#
_cell.length_a   1.000
_cell.length_b   1.000
_cell.length_c   1.000
_cell.angle_alpha   90.00
_cell.angle_beta   90.00
_cell.angle_gamma   90.00
#
_symmetry.space_group_name_H-M   'P 1'
#
loop_
_entity.id
_entity.type
_entity.pdbx_description
1 polymer ?
#
loop_
_entity_poly.entity_id
_entity_poly.type
_entity_poly.pdbx_seq_one_letter_code
_entity_poly.pdbx_strand_id
1 'polypeptide(L)' 'MLEATLEIGKKVKPEFERREKRTYDIFRAIEYKTQVVAGINYFIKVCQPEHLLES' A
#
# COMPACT_ATOMS: atom_id res chain seq x y z
N MET A 1 0.28 -13.79 9.74
CA MET A 1 1.30 -12.81 9.32
C MET A 1 1.06 -12.23 7.92
N LEU A 2 0.51 -12.96 6.95
CA LEU A 2 0.14 -12.39 5.63
C LEU A 2 -1.18 -11.61 5.64
N GLU A 3 -2.18 -12.09 6.40
CA GLU A 3 -3.53 -11.49 6.50
C GLU A 3 -3.51 -10.05 7.05
N ALA A 4 -2.72 -9.79 8.11
CA ALA A 4 -2.66 -8.47 8.75
C ALA A 4 -2.10 -7.38 7.82
N THR A 5 -1.13 -7.75 6.96
CA THR A 5 -0.50 -6.83 5.98
C THR A 5 -1.48 -6.46 4.85
N LEU A 6 -2.36 -7.39 4.47
CA LEU A 6 -3.43 -7.14 3.49
C LEU A 6 -4.50 -6.19 4.04
N GLU A 7 -4.85 -6.30 5.33
CA GLU A 7 -5.90 -5.48 5.91
C GLU A 7 -5.51 -4.00 6.01
N ILE A 8 -4.27 -3.71 6.43
CA ILE A 8 -3.78 -2.33 6.52
C ILE A 8 -3.71 -1.71 5.12
N GLY A 9 -3.24 -2.46 4.12
CA GLY A 9 -3.22 -2.03 2.74
C GLY A 9 -4.60 -1.64 2.21
N LYS A 10 -5.62 -2.46 2.47
CA LYS A 10 -7.02 -2.16 2.08
C LYS A 10 -7.57 -0.91 2.77
N LYS A 11 -7.23 -0.68 4.04
CA LYS A 11 -7.68 0.50 4.81
C LYS A 11 -7.08 1.80 4.28
N VAL A 12 -5.81 1.80 3.85
CA VAL A 12 -5.11 3.00 3.36
C VAL A 12 -5.31 3.27 1.87
N LYS A 13 -5.69 2.25 1.10
CA LYS A 13 -5.96 2.33 -0.35
C LYS A 13 -6.87 3.51 -0.76
N PRO A 14 -8.08 3.70 -0.20
CA PRO A 14 -8.97 4.78 -0.66
C PRO A 14 -8.41 6.18 -0.39
N GLU A 15 -7.64 6.36 0.67
CA GLU A 15 -6.98 7.65 0.95
C GLU A 15 -5.81 7.89 -0.01
N PHE A 16 -5.04 6.83 -0.33
CA PHE A 16 -3.95 6.88 -1.30
C PHE A 16 -4.46 7.21 -2.71
N GLU A 17 -5.49 6.49 -3.20
CA GLU A 17 -6.11 6.70 -4.52
C GLU A 17 -6.67 8.12 -4.68
N ARG A 18 -7.26 8.67 -3.61
CA ARG A 18 -7.77 10.04 -3.59
C ARG A 18 -6.65 11.07 -3.73
N ARG A 19 -5.51 10.86 -3.06
CA ARG A 19 -4.35 11.77 -3.13
C ARG A 19 -3.68 11.71 -4.51
N GLU A 20 -3.51 10.51 -5.06
CA GLU A 20 -2.87 10.30 -6.37
C GLU A 20 -3.80 10.54 -7.56
N LYS A 21 -5.11 10.70 -7.33
CA LYS A 21 -6.15 10.79 -8.38
C LYS A 21 -6.10 9.62 -9.38
N ARG A 22 -5.75 8.43 -8.90
CA ARG A 22 -5.65 7.18 -9.66
C ARG A 22 -6.26 6.04 -8.86
N THR A 23 -6.88 5.09 -9.54
CA THR A 23 -7.43 3.88 -8.95
C THR A 23 -6.54 2.69 -9.28
N TYR A 24 -6.37 1.76 -8.35
CA TYR A 24 -5.52 0.60 -8.53
C TYR A 24 -6.32 -0.67 -8.30
N ASP A 25 -6.35 -1.62 -9.24
CA ASP A 25 -7.06 -2.89 -9.04
C ASP A 25 -6.39 -3.74 -7.95
N ILE A 26 -5.07 -3.89 -8.02
CA ILE A 26 -4.29 -4.74 -7.12
C ILE A 26 -3.41 -3.87 -6.22
N PHE A 27 -3.65 -3.95 -4.90
CA PHE A 27 -2.89 -3.25 -3.87
C PHE A 27 -2.29 -4.27 -2.91
N ARG A 28 -1.15 -4.86 -3.30
CA ARG A 28 -0.49 -5.91 -2.51
C ARG A 28 0.68 -5.31 -1.73
N ALA A 29 0.58 -5.28 -0.40
CA ALA A 29 1.71 -4.92 0.45
C ALA A 29 2.79 -6.02 0.41
N ILE A 30 4.00 -5.65 0.02
CA ILE A 30 5.17 -6.54 -0.11
C ILE A 30 6.04 -6.48 1.14
N GLU A 31 6.18 -5.28 1.71
CA GLU A 31 7.08 -5.01 2.80
C GLU A 31 6.48 -3.93 3.71
N TYR A 32 6.74 -4.04 5.01
CA TYR A 32 6.37 -3.01 5.96
C TYR A 32 7.57 -2.68 6.85
N LYS A 33 7.69 -1.41 7.21
CA LYS A 33 8.69 -0.91 8.16
C LYS A 33 8.01 0.04 9.13
N THR A 34 8.35 -0.08 10.40
CA THR A 34 7.84 0.79 11.45
C THR A 34 8.94 1.74 11.90
N GLN A 35 8.59 2.99 12.14
CA GLN A 35 9.46 4.00 12.73
C GLN A 35 8.77 4.60 13.95
N VAL A 36 9.39 4.47 15.12
CA VAL A 36 8.92 5.07 16.37
C VAL A 36 9.49 6.49 16.47
N VAL A 37 8.60 7.46 16.70
CA VAL A 37 8.89 8.89 16.93
C VAL A 37 8.09 9.35 18.15
N ALA A 38 7.65 10.61 18.24
CA ALA A 38 6.55 11.00 19.14
C ALA A 38 5.19 10.45 18.62
N GLY A 39 5.14 9.16 18.31
CA GLY A 39 4.10 8.48 17.52
C GLY A 39 4.67 7.26 16.79
N ILE A 40 3.88 6.62 15.93
CA ILE A 40 4.33 5.48 15.12
C ILE A 40 4.03 5.76 13.65
N ASN A 41 5.07 5.79 12.83
CA ASN A 41 4.95 5.83 11.37
C ASN A 41 5.06 4.41 10.80
N TYR A 42 4.17 4.08 9.87
CA TYR A 42 4.21 2.83 9.12
C TYR A 42 4.53 3.12 7.65
N PHE A 43 5.66 2.61 7.17
CA PHE A 43 6.02 2.60 5.77
C PHE A 43 5.60 1.27 5.17
N ILE A 44 4.74 1.29 4.15
CA ILE A 44 4.23 0.09 3.52
C ILE A 44 4.60 0.16 2.05
N LYS A 45 5.45 -0.77 1.60
CA LYS A 45 5.79 -0.93 0.19
C LYS A 45 4.72 -1.77 -0.47
N VAL A 46 4.12 -1.25 -1.53
CA VAL A 46 3.04 -1.92 -2.26
C VAL A 46 3.48 -2.25 -3.68
N CYS A 47 3.17 -3.47 -4.13
CA CYS A 47 3.33 -3.87 -5.53
C CYS A 47 2.07 -3.49 -6.27
N GLN A 48 2.24 -2.73 -7.35
CA GLN A 48 1.23 -2.51 -8.36
C GLN A 48 1.65 -3.30 -9.60
N PRO A 49 0.81 -4.19 -10.13
CA PRO A 49 1.12 -4.93 -11.36
C PRO A 49 0.96 -4.08 -12.65
N GLU A 50 0.88 -2.76 -12.57
CA GLU A 50 0.50 -1.86 -13.68
C GLU A 50 1.63 -1.54 -14.68
N HIS A 51 2.53 -2.47 -15.03
CA HIS A 51 3.55 -2.18 -16.06
C HIS A 51 3.91 -3.37 -16.97
N LEU A 52 3.02 -4.34 -17.18
CA LEU A 52 3.27 -5.44 -18.13
C LEU A 52 2.32 -5.46 -19.34
N LEU A 53 1.58 -4.39 -19.61
CA LEU A 53 0.64 -4.33 -20.74
C LEU A 53 0.80 -3.05 -21.58
N GLU A 54 2.03 -2.58 -21.75
CA GLU A 54 2.37 -1.70 -22.87
C GLU A 54 3.66 -2.20 -23.55
N SER A 55 3.49 -3.11 -24.51
CA SER A 55 4.46 -3.47 -25.56
C SER A 55 3.70 -4.04 -26.75
#